data_AF-A0A9D5QAD8-F1
#
_entry.id   AF-A0A9D5QAD8-F1
#
_cell.length_a   1.000
_cell.length_b   1.000
_cell.length_c   1.000
_cell.angle_alpha   90.00
_cell.angle_beta   90.00
_cell.angle_gamma   90.00
#
_symmetry.space_group_name_H-M   'P 1'
#
loop_
_entity.id
_entity.type
_entity.pdbx_description
1 polymer ?
#
loop_
_entity_poly.entity_id
_entity_poly.type
_entity_poly.pdbx_seq_one_letter_code
_entity_poly.pdbx_strand_id
1 'polypeptide(L)'
;MTRIFSTLTLLWVVLLSGCSQILSDLNPTLPTKSRMVGLWEVTGLYDDSNRLINIIDTISLGYDTRAVPTYVYLTEDQDMQSTAGPLFLYIVYGLNNWTTFFGKLDQVFDYANAKAFTNGQWGIEAGVVDNFTIEAKIMPPSMQTFASILDLIPGLNTDQLKKYIVHRFINVAVTFESSNGDTMIWEMTDATGGYYYTQNAQLEQELWSGWSAYNFSRCRIVFERRIGTLEQKIEEFSGP
;
A
#
# COMPACT_ATOMS: atom_id res chain seq x y z
N MET A 1 48.25 -3.71 -70.37
CA MET A 1 47.31 -2.81 -69.66
C MET A 1 46.38 -3.67 -68.83
N THR A 2 46.84 -4.06 -67.64
CA THR A 2 46.47 -3.49 -66.31
C THR A 2 45.13 -4.04 -65.82
N ARG A 3 45.23 -5.09 -65.01
CA ARG A 3 44.16 -5.61 -64.14
C ARG A 3 43.96 -4.62 -62.99
N ILE A 4 42.71 -4.29 -62.65
CA ILE A 4 42.37 -3.59 -61.41
C ILE A 4 41.42 -4.49 -60.62
N PHE A 5 42.00 -5.15 -59.62
CA PHE A 5 41.29 -5.56 -58.41
C PHE A 5 40.88 -4.29 -57.65
N SER A 6 39.66 -4.22 -57.14
CA SER A 6 39.39 -3.46 -55.91
C SER A 6 38.11 -3.95 -55.24
N THR A 7 38.33 -4.91 -54.35
CA THR A 7 37.51 -5.23 -53.18
C THR A 7 37.05 -3.97 -52.45
N LEU A 8 35.75 -3.67 -52.45
CA LEU A 8 35.18 -2.63 -51.58
C LEU A 8 33.73 -2.95 -51.20
N THR A 9 33.52 -4.08 -50.55
CA THR A 9 32.19 -4.46 -50.00
C THR A 9 32.36 -5.31 -48.75
N LEU A 10 33.10 -4.82 -47.76
CA LEU A 10 33.16 -5.46 -46.44
C LEU A 10 33.48 -4.47 -45.31
N LEU A 11 32.84 -3.29 -45.31
CA LEU A 11 33.00 -2.31 -44.22
C LEU A 11 31.70 -1.55 -43.87
N TRP A 12 30.56 -2.25 -43.92
CA TRP A 12 29.27 -1.71 -43.45
C TRP A 12 28.52 -2.60 -42.45
N VAL A 13 29.06 -3.78 -42.11
CA VAL A 13 28.39 -4.73 -41.18
C VAL A 13 28.89 -4.60 -39.73
N VAL A 14 30.01 -3.92 -39.47
CA VAL A 14 30.61 -3.88 -38.11
C VAL A 14 30.04 -2.74 -37.24
N LEU A 15 29.29 -1.79 -37.79
CA LEU A 15 28.74 -0.66 -37.02
C LEU A 15 27.38 -0.94 -36.36
N LEU A 16 26.71 -2.05 -36.67
CA LEU A 16 25.39 -2.37 -36.10
C LEU A 16 25.45 -3.30 -34.87
N SER A 17 26.55 -4.01 -34.65
CA SER A 17 26.68 -4.90 -33.49
C SER A 17 26.89 -4.14 -32.17
N GLY A 18 27.56 -2.99 -32.21
CA GLY A 18 27.78 -2.15 -31.01
C GLY A 18 26.57 -1.32 -30.59
N CYS A 19 25.60 -1.08 -31.49
CA CYS A 19 24.40 -0.29 -31.17
C CYS A 19 23.39 -1.08 -30.33
N SER A 20 23.38 -2.41 -30.44
CA SER A 20 22.50 -3.28 -29.64
C SER A 20 22.88 -3.31 -28.15
N GLN A 21 24.17 -3.24 -27.83
CA GLN A 21 24.67 -3.18 -26.44
C GLN A 21 24.47 -1.80 -25.80
N ILE A 22 24.59 -0.72 -26.59
CA ILE A 22 24.32 0.64 -26.10
C ILE A 22 22.81 0.84 -25.87
N LEU A 23 21.94 0.19 -26.67
CA LEU A 23 20.49 0.20 -26.47
C LEU A 23 20.03 -0.68 -25.30
N SER A 24 20.74 -1.76 -24.95
CA SER A 24 20.44 -2.53 -23.73
C SER A 24 20.84 -1.77 -22.46
N ASP A 25 21.90 -0.96 -22.52
CA ASP A 25 22.35 -0.09 -21.42
C ASP A 25 21.52 1.22 -21.31
N LEU A 26 20.73 1.55 -22.35
CA LEU A 26 19.79 2.68 -22.39
C LEU A 26 18.35 2.29 -22.01
N ASN A 27 18.16 1.16 -21.34
CA ASN A 27 16.89 0.81 -20.74
C ASN A 27 16.92 1.24 -19.27
N PRO A 28 16.70 2.53 -18.92
CA PRO A 28 16.55 2.89 -17.53
C PRO A 28 15.30 2.15 -17.05
N THR A 29 15.49 1.09 -16.26
CA THR A 29 14.41 0.53 -15.47
C THR A 29 13.71 1.70 -14.79
N LEU A 30 12.45 1.93 -15.16
CA LEU A 30 11.66 3.07 -14.73
C LEU A 30 11.79 3.20 -13.20
N PRO A 31 12.08 4.40 -12.63
CA PRO A 31 12.24 4.54 -11.19
C PRO A 31 11.08 3.92 -10.42
N THR A 32 11.37 3.27 -9.29
CA THR A 32 10.35 2.53 -8.52
C THR A 32 9.18 3.46 -8.16
N LYS A 33 9.46 4.71 -7.78
CA LYS A 33 8.44 5.75 -7.54
C LYS A 33 7.44 5.87 -8.69
N SER A 34 7.93 6.05 -9.92
CA SER A 34 7.09 6.22 -11.10
C SER A 34 6.25 4.97 -11.40
N ARG A 35 6.77 3.78 -11.07
CA ARG A 35 6.00 2.54 -11.18
C ARG A 35 4.92 2.42 -10.11
N MET A 36 5.15 2.94 -8.90
CA MET A 36 4.18 2.86 -7.79
C MET A 36 3.02 3.86 -7.90
N VAL A 37 3.23 5.00 -8.58
CA VAL A 37 2.17 6.01 -8.76
C VAL A 37 0.98 5.40 -9.53
N GLY A 38 -0.23 5.66 -9.03
CA GLY A 38 -1.47 5.20 -9.63
C GLY A 38 -2.46 4.57 -8.64
N LEU A 39 -3.57 4.09 -9.19
CA LEU A 39 -4.62 3.40 -8.46
C LEU A 39 -4.39 1.89 -8.48
N TRP A 40 -4.44 1.28 -7.31
CA TRP A 40 -4.14 -0.12 -7.07
C TRP A 40 -5.25 -0.80 -6.31
N GLU A 41 -5.76 -1.91 -6.82
CA GLU A 41 -6.71 -2.77 -6.11
C GLU A 41 -5.98 -3.89 -5.41
N VAL A 42 -6.32 -4.16 -4.16
CA VAL A 42 -5.82 -5.33 -3.44
C VAL A 42 -6.57 -6.56 -3.94
N THR A 43 -5.85 -7.47 -4.59
CA THR A 43 -6.40 -8.71 -5.15
C THR A 43 -5.95 -9.95 -4.39
N GLY A 44 -4.98 -9.83 -3.48
CA GLY A 44 -4.54 -10.92 -2.62
C GLY A 44 -3.88 -10.44 -1.34
N LEU A 45 -4.13 -11.17 -0.25
CA LEU A 45 -3.47 -10.99 1.03
C LEU A 45 -3.04 -12.36 1.55
N TYR A 46 -1.78 -12.51 1.92
CA TYR A 46 -1.20 -13.77 2.38
C TYR A 46 -0.50 -13.53 3.71
N ASP A 47 -0.66 -14.45 4.66
CA ASP A 47 0.07 -14.41 5.93
C ASP A 47 1.56 -14.77 5.75
N ASP A 48 2.29 -14.77 6.86
CA ASP A 48 3.70 -15.13 6.95
C ASP A 48 4.02 -16.56 6.48
N SER A 49 3.02 -17.44 6.50
CA SER A 49 3.08 -18.82 6.06
C SER A 49 2.63 -18.98 4.59
N ASN A 50 2.47 -17.85 3.88
CA ASN A 50 1.98 -17.75 2.52
C ASN A 50 0.58 -18.35 2.31
N ARG A 51 -0.23 -18.45 3.36
CA ARG A 51 -1.62 -18.88 3.27
C ARG A 51 -2.48 -17.69 2.87
N LEU A 52 -3.31 -17.89 1.86
CA LEU A 52 -4.28 -16.90 1.41
C LEU A 52 -5.25 -16.57 2.55
N ILE A 53 -5.35 -15.29 2.88
CA ILE A 53 -6.35 -14.74 3.77
C ILE A 53 -7.51 -14.30 2.89
N ASN A 54 -8.69 -14.87 3.12
CA ASN A 54 -9.87 -14.44 2.40
C ASN A 54 -10.20 -13.00 2.80
N ILE A 55 -9.80 -12.05 1.97
CA ILE A 55 -9.96 -10.61 2.22
C ILE A 55 -11.44 -10.23 2.29
N ILE A 56 -12.29 -10.89 1.50
CA ILE A 56 -13.74 -10.68 1.45
C ILE A 56 -14.37 -11.10 2.80
N ASP A 57 -13.99 -12.26 3.33
CA ASP A 57 -14.58 -12.74 4.58
C ASP A 57 -13.87 -12.23 5.84
N THR A 58 -12.68 -11.63 5.72
CA THR A 58 -11.88 -11.22 6.89
C THR A 58 -11.90 -9.72 7.06
N ILE A 59 -11.66 -8.98 5.97
CA ILE A 59 -11.48 -7.52 6.00
C ILE A 59 -12.82 -6.80 5.77
N SER A 60 -13.84 -7.49 5.24
CA SER A 60 -15.20 -6.96 5.03
C SER A 60 -16.22 -7.32 6.14
N LEU A 61 -15.79 -7.80 7.32
CA LEU A 61 -16.64 -8.33 8.41
C LEU A 61 -17.55 -7.33 9.17
N GLY A 62 -18.12 -6.35 8.47
CA GLY A 62 -19.23 -5.53 8.97
C GLY A 62 -20.24 -5.14 7.90
N TYR A 63 -20.01 -5.52 6.64
CA TYR A 63 -20.92 -5.24 5.53
C TYR A 63 -21.55 -6.54 5.06
N ASP A 64 -22.67 -6.91 5.70
CA ASP A 64 -23.41 -8.16 5.47
C ASP A 64 -23.95 -8.33 4.02
N THR A 65 -23.69 -7.38 3.11
CA THR A 65 -24.21 -7.44 1.73
C THR A 65 -23.33 -6.85 0.63
N ARG A 66 -22.19 -6.18 0.90
CA ARG A 66 -21.36 -5.57 -0.16
C ARG A 66 -19.87 -5.55 0.20
N ALA A 67 -19.07 -6.33 -0.52
CA ALA A 67 -17.62 -6.37 -0.39
C ALA A 67 -16.99 -5.04 -0.85
N VAL A 68 -16.69 -4.13 0.07
CA VAL A 68 -16.05 -2.85 -0.29
C VAL A 68 -14.70 -3.13 -0.95
N PRO A 69 -14.50 -2.74 -2.23
CA PRO A 69 -13.23 -2.94 -2.89
C PRO A 69 -12.13 -2.19 -2.16
N THR A 70 -11.00 -2.84 -1.98
CA THR A 70 -9.87 -2.32 -1.22
C THR A 70 -8.87 -1.70 -2.19
N TYR A 71 -8.88 -0.37 -2.29
CA TYR A 71 -8.02 0.39 -3.19
C TYR A 71 -7.00 1.21 -2.44
N VAL A 72 -5.83 1.39 -3.04
CA VAL A 72 -4.79 2.34 -2.63
C VAL A 72 -4.42 3.20 -3.84
N TYR A 73 -4.55 4.52 -3.70
CA TYR A 73 -4.14 5.50 -4.68
C TYR A 73 -2.89 6.22 -4.18
N LEU A 74 -1.79 6.12 -4.93
CA LEU A 74 -0.51 6.75 -4.64
C LEU A 74 -0.24 7.88 -5.63
N THR A 75 -0.09 9.11 -5.13
CA THR A 75 0.16 10.29 -5.97
C THR A 75 1.65 10.57 -6.16
N GLU A 76 2.00 11.35 -7.20
CA GLU A 76 3.39 11.78 -7.42
C GLU A 76 3.94 12.63 -6.27
N ASP A 77 3.06 13.39 -5.61
CA ASP A 77 3.37 14.25 -4.46
C ASP A 77 3.48 13.49 -3.13
N GLN A 78 3.57 12.16 -3.20
CA GLN A 78 3.78 11.30 -2.01
C GLN A 78 2.59 11.25 -1.05
N ASP A 79 1.39 11.62 -1.52
CA ASP A 79 0.15 11.39 -0.78
C ASP A 79 -0.44 10.02 -1.10
N MET A 80 -1.17 9.47 -0.12
CA MET A 80 -1.96 8.26 -0.25
C MET A 80 -3.43 8.55 0.06
N GLN A 81 -4.32 8.06 -0.78
CA GLN A 81 -5.76 7.99 -0.53
C GLN A 81 -6.22 6.55 -0.72
N SER A 82 -7.09 6.05 0.15
CA SER A 82 -7.36 4.61 0.17
C SER A 82 -8.71 4.26 0.79
N THR A 83 -9.34 3.20 0.29
CA THR A 83 -10.44 2.49 0.98
C THR A 83 -9.92 1.33 1.84
N ALA A 84 -8.61 1.11 1.87
CA ALA A 84 -7.93 0.00 2.53
C ALA A 84 -7.65 0.22 4.02
N GLY A 85 -8.42 1.08 4.71
CA GLY A 85 -8.32 1.24 6.17
C GLY A 85 -8.35 -0.10 6.93
N PRO A 86 -9.30 -0.99 6.59
CA PRO A 86 -9.35 -2.35 7.08
C PRO A 86 -8.06 -3.17 6.85
N LEU A 87 -7.41 -3.05 5.69
CA LEU A 87 -6.12 -3.72 5.45
C LEU A 87 -5.04 -3.23 6.42
N PHE A 88 -4.93 -1.91 6.61
CA PHE A 88 -3.94 -1.35 7.55
C PHE A 88 -4.21 -1.77 8.99
N LEU A 89 -5.47 -1.81 9.39
CA LEU A 89 -5.86 -2.33 10.69
C LEU A 89 -5.52 -3.83 10.83
N TYR A 90 -5.63 -4.64 9.77
CA TYR A 90 -5.19 -6.04 9.78
C TYR A 90 -3.68 -6.14 9.97
N ILE A 91 -2.90 -5.31 9.26
CA ILE A 91 -1.45 -5.25 9.44
C ILE A 91 -1.13 -4.96 10.91
N VAL A 92 -1.79 -3.98 11.53
CA VAL A 92 -1.54 -3.57 12.92
C VAL A 92 -1.95 -4.65 13.93
N TYR A 93 -3.13 -5.26 13.77
CA TYR A 93 -3.73 -6.10 14.82
C TYR A 93 -3.57 -7.61 14.60
N GLY A 94 -3.42 -8.04 13.35
CA GLY A 94 -3.43 -9.45 12.97
C GLY A 94 -4.78 -10.14 13.20
N LEU A 95 -4.93 -11.34 12.65
CA LEU A 95 -6.23 -12.02 12.51
C LEU A 95 -6.97 -12.26 13.85
N ASN A 96 -6.24 -12.63 14.90
CA ASN A 96 -6.83 -13.00 16.19
C ASN A 96 -7.36 -11.79 16.98
N ASN A 97 -6.64 -10.67 16.95
CA ASN A 97 -7.11 -9.44 17.59
C ASN A 97 -8.11 -8.71 16.69
N TRP A 98 -7.97 -8.86 15.37
CA TRP A 98 -8.89 -8.34 14.37
C TRP A 98 -10.33 -8.81 14.57
N THR A 99 -10.55 -10.12 14.70
CA THR A 99 -11.91 -10.68 14.88
C THR A 99 -12.55 -10.22 16.19
N THR A 100 -11.75 -10.11 17.26
CA THR A 100 -12.18 -9.58 18.56
C THR A 100 -12.50 -8.08 18.50
N PHE A 101 -11.73 -7.33 17.71
CA PHE A 101 -11.93 -5.90 17.47
C PHE A 101 -13.20 -5.67 16.65
N PHE A 102 -13.36 -6.33 15.49
CA PHE A 102 -14.49 -6.16 14.57
C PHE A 102 -15.82 -6.70 15.08
N GLY A 103 -15.82 -7.76 15.90
CA GLY A 103 -17.04 -8.21 16.59
C GLY A 103 -17.68 -7.16 17.51
N LYS A 104 -17.00 -6.04 17.77
CA LYS A 104 -17.50 -4.88 18.54
C LYS A 104 -17.73 -3.61 17.68
N LEU A 105 -17.34 -3.62 16.40
CA LEU A 105 -17.36 -2.49 15.45
C LEU A 105 -18.60 -2.54 14.57
N ASP A 106 -19.75 -2.18 15.12
CA ASP A 106 -21.03 -2.32 14.39
C ASP A 106 -21.22 -1.32 13.23
N GLN A 107 -20.35 -0.31 13.02
CA GLN A 107 -20.63 0.74 12.00
C GLN A 107 -19.47 1.70 11.69
N VAL A 108 -18.26 1.20 11.42
CA VAL A 108 -17.05 2.03 11.61
C VAL A 108 -16.54 2.74 10.37
N PHE A 109 -16.87 2.26 9.20
CA PHE A 109 -16.45 2.91 7.99
C PHE A 109 -17.66 3.05 7.09
N ASP A 110 -18.32 4.20 7.10
CA ASP A 110 -19.38 4.54 6.16
C ASP A 110 -18.78 4.76 4.76
N TYR A 111 -18.40 3.65 4.12
CA TYR A 111 -17.88 3.61 2.75
C TYR A 111 -18.98 3.87 1.74
N ALA A 112 -20.25 3.59 2.09
CA ALA A 112 -21.42 3.82 1.24
C ALA A 112 -21.65 5.32 0.94
N ASN A 113 -21.21 6.22 1.82
CA ASN A 113 -21.28 7.66 1.60
C ASN A 113 -19.95 8.30 1.16
N ALA A 114 -18.93 7.52 0.75
CA ALA A 114 -17.60 8.01 0.36
C ALA A 114 -16.90 8.91 1.41
N LYS A 115 -17.28 8.79 2.69
CA LYS A 115 -16.76 9.64 3.79
C LYS A 115 -15.64 9.00 4.60
N ALA A 116 -15.30 7.73 4.31
CA ALA A 116 -14.36 6.94 5.10
C ALA A 116 -13.03 6.66 4.38
N PHE A 117 -12.47 7.66 3.68
CA PHE A 117 -11.14 7.52 3.10
C PHE A 117 -10.06 7.43 4.18
N THR A 118 -9.20 6.42 4.06
CA THR A 118 -7.92 6.37 4.76
C THR A 118 -6.92 7.21 3.97
N ASN A 119 -6.49 8.31 4.57
CA ASN A 119 -5.49 9.18 3.98
C ASN A 119 -4.12 8.86 4.56
N GLY A 120 -3.07 9.28 3.90
CA GLY A 120 -1.72 9.05 4.37
C GLY A 120 -0.68 9.58 3.41
N GLN A 121 0.55 9.11 3.58
CA GLN A 121 1.69 9.54 2.79
C GLN A 121 2.62 8.37 2.55
N TRP A 122 3.46 8.45 1.53
CA TRP A 122 4.41 7.41 1.20
C TRP A 122 5.74 7.99 0.76
N GLY A 123 6.83 7.37 1.16
CA GLY A 123 8.18 7.84 0.88
C GLY A 123 8.99 6.74 0.21
N ILE A 124 9.69 7.08 -0.86
CA ILE A 124 10.62 6.18 -1.54
C ILE A 124 11.82 6.97 -2.04
N GLU A 125 12.99 6.35 -1.99
CA GLU A 125 14.22 6.96 -2.52
C GLU A 125 14.19 7.05 -4.05
N ALA A 126 15.05 7.91 -4.61
CA ALA A 126 15.17 8.08 -6.05
C ALA A 126 15.83 6.85 -6.71
N GLY A 127 15.44 6.57 -7.95
CA GLY A 127 15.99 5.47 -8.74
C GLY A 127 15.21 4.17 -8.58
N VAL A 128 15.91 3.05 -8.74
CA VAL A 128 15.36 1.70 -8.62
C VAL A 128 15.75 1.16 -7.26
N VAL A 129 14.76 1.09 -6.37
CA VAL A 129 14.90 0.59 -5.00
C VAL A 129 13.80 -0.41 -4.70
N ASP A 130 14.08 -1.31 -3.75
CA ASP A 130 13.19 -2.43 -3.41
C ASP A 130 12.39 -2.19 -2.12
N ASN A 131 12.55 -1.02 -1.49
CA ASN A 131 11.92 -0.71 -0.21
C ASN A 131 11.37 0.70 -0.18
N PHE A 132 10.28 0.89 0.55
CA PHE A 132 9.65 2.20 0.75
C PHE A 132 9.05 2.33 2.15
N THR A 133 8.52 3.52 2.44
CA THR A 133 7.77 3.85 3.65
C THR A 133 6.34 4.18 3.29
N ILE A 134 5.39 3.71 4.09
CA ILE A 134 3.96 4.02 3.96
C ILE A 134 3.42 4.48 5.32
N GLU A 135 2.60 5.51 5.29
CA GLU A 135 1.84 6.02 6.42
C GLU A 135 0.36 5.95 6.14
N ALA A 136 -0.40 5.39 7.06
CA ALA A 136 -1.86 5.41 7.04
C ALA A 136 -2.38 6.16 8.27
N LYS A 137 -3.17 7.23 8.04
CA LYS A 137 -3.92 7.94 9.06
C LYS A 137 -5.26 7.24 9.25
N ILE A 138 -5.33 6.42 10.28
CA ILE A 138 -6.53 5.64 10.58
C ILE A 138 -7.32 6.41 11.63
N MET A 139 -8.55 6.75 11.29
CA MET A 139 -9.48 7.33 12.25
C MET A 139 -10.05 6.22 13.14
N PRO A 140 -10.08 6.41 14.46
CA PRO A 140 -10.75 5.48 15.32
C PRO A 140 -12.26 5.43 15.03
N PRO A 141 -12.90 4.29 15.28
CA PRO A 141 -14.35 4.13 15.30
C PRO A 141 -15.09 5.19 16.12
N SER A 142 -16.41 5.29 15.91
CA SER A 142 -17.29 6.09 16.78
C SER A 142 -17.05 5.81 18.28
N MET A 143 -17.23 6.85 19.10
CA MET A 143 -16.85 6.86 20.52
C MET A 143 -17.43 5.71 21.37
N GLN A 144 -18.61 5.18 21.03
CA GLN A 144 -19.23 4.04 21.75
C GLN A 144 -18.45 2.73 21.57
N THR A 145 -18.12 2.36 20.33
CA THR A 145 -17.29 1.18 20.08
C THR A 145 -15.87 1.41 20.59
N PHE A 146 -15.39 2.64 20.44
CA PHE A 146 -14.07 3.00 20.89
C PHE A 146 -13.89 2.82 22.40
N ALA A 147 -14.87 3.18 23.24
CA ALA A 147 -14.83 2.90 24.68
C ALA A 147 -14.70 1.40 25.00
N SER A 148 -15.37 0.53 24.24
CA SER A 148 -15.30 -0.93 24.40
C SER A 148 -13.96 -1.55 23.96
N ILE A 149 -13.18 -0.82 23.14
CA ILE A 149 -11.81 -1.13 22.73
C ILE A 149 -10.82 -0.62 23.77
N LEU A 150 -11.05 0.56 24.34
CA LEU A 150 -10.21 1.11 25.40
C LEU A 150 -10.25 0.28 26.67
N ASP A 151 -11.37 -0.36 26.98
CA ASP A 151 -11.45 -1.35 28.06
C ASP A 151 -10.57 -2.59 27.82
N LEU A 152 -10.14 -2.84 26.58
CA LEU A 152 -9.18 -3.90 26.24
C LEU A 152 -7.72 -3.45 26.38
N ILE A 153 -7.45 -2.15 26.59
CA ILE A 153 -6.09 -1.58 26.63
C ILE A 153 -5.92 -0.78 27.94
N PRO A 154 -5.33 -1.38 29.00
CA PRO A 154 -5.18 -0.70 30.28
C PRO A 154 -4.31 0.57 30.18
N GLY A 155 -4.83 1.72 30.64
CA GLY A 155 -4.04 2.93 30.87
C GLY A 155 -4.17 4.06 29.84
N LEU A 156 -5.13 3.98 28.91
CA LEU A 156 -5.30 4.99 27.85
C LEU A 156 -6.14 6.21 28.28
N ASN A 157 -5.65 7.42 27.97
CA ASN A 157 -6.34 8.69 28.24
C ASN A 157 -7.25 9.08 27.06
N THR A 158 -8.56 9.20 27.34
CA THR A 158 -9.64 9.42 26.36
C THR A 158 -9.57 10.71 25.55
N ASP A 159 -8.84 11.74 26.02
CA ASP A 159 -8.79 13.04 25.35
C ASP A 159 -7.81 13.11 24.18
N GLN A 160 -6.77 12.26 24.15
CA GLN A 160 -5.87 12.13 22.99
C GLN A 160 -6.51 11.36 21.83
N LEU A 161 -7.66 10.73 22.06
CA LEU A 161 -8.23 9.71 21.21
C LEU A 161 -9.29 10.20 20.21
N LYS A 162 -9.62 11.49 20.27
CA LYS A 162 -10.47 12.15 19.27
C LYS A 162 -9.72 12.46 17.97
N LYS A 163 -8.49 11.96 17.84
CA LYS A 163 -7.58 12.22 16.72
C LYS A 163 -7.27 10.91 16.00
N TYR A 164 -6.97 11.00 14.70
CA TYR A 164 -6.46 9.87 13.93
C TYR A 164 -5.14 9.36 14.54
N ILE A 165 -4.88 8.06 14.38
CA ILE A 165 -3.59 7.45 14.69
C ILE A 165 -2.86 7.24 13.38
N VAL A 166 -1.63 7.75 13.30
CA VAL A 166 -0.76 7.53 12.16
C VAL A 166 -0.01 6.22 12.36
N HIS A 167 -0.14 5.33 11.39
CA HIS A 167 0.58 4.07 11.34
C HIS A 167 1.62 4.16 10.24
N ARG A 168 2.89 4.28 10.64
CA ARG A 168 4.03 4.35 9.73
C ARG A 168 4.73 2.99 9.68
N PHE A 169 4.89 2.44 8.48
CA PHE A 169 5.68 1.26 8.22
C PHE A 169 6.87 1.63 7.35
N ILE A 170 8.09 1.43 7.86
CA ILE A 170 9.34 1.66 7.13
C ILE A 170 9.90 0.34 6.61
N ASN A 171 10.71 0.38 5.55
CA ASN A 171 11.30 -0.80 4.91
C ASN A 171 10.24 -1.84 4.52
N VAL A 172 9.13 -1.37 3.95
CA VAL A 172 8.17 -2.26 3.29
C VAL A 172 8.79 -2.64 1.95
N ALA A 173 8.95 -3.94 1.70
CA ALA A 173 9.51 -4.39 0.43
C ALA A 173 8.47 -4.23 -0.68
N VAL A 174 8.92 -3.81 -1.86
CA VAL A 174 8.07 -3.62 -3.05
C VAL A 174 8.68 -4.30 -4.26
N THR A 175 7.88 -5.11 -4.94
CA THR A 175 8.26 -5.77 -6.20
C THR A 175 7.15 -5.68 -7.23
N PHE A 176 7.47 -6.01 -8.48
CA PHE A 176 6.53 -5.97 -9.60
C PHE A 176 6.69 -7.22 -10.47
N GLU A 177 5.60 -7.94 -10.74
CA GLU A 177 5.64 -9.25 -11.44
C GLU A 177 5.61 -9.15 -12.98
N SER A 178 5.59 -7.94 -13.57
CA SER A 178 5.63 -7.75 -15.02
C SER A 178 6.52 -6.59 -15.45
N SER A 179 7.01 -6.64 -16.70
CA SER A 179 7.75 -5.53 -17.33
C SER A 179 6.94 -4.24 -17.37
N ASN A 180 5.61 -4.36 -17.42
CA ASN A 180 4.69 -3.22 -17.48
C ASN A 180 4.32 -2.70 -16.09
N GLY A 181 4.61 -3.46 -15.02
CA GLY A 181 4.30 -3.05 -13.64
C GLY A 181 2.80 -2.95 -13.37
N ASP A 182 2.01 -3.88 -13.93
CA ASP A 182 0.56 -3.96 -13.71
C ASP A 182 0.21 -4.72 -12.42
N THR A 183 1.14 -5.52 -11.92
CA THR A 183 1.07 -6.19 -10.62
C THR A 183 2.15 -5.63 -9.72
N MET A 184 1.76 -5.12 -8.57
CA MET A 184 2.66 -4.65 -7.52
C MET A 184 2.47 -5.53 -6.29
N ILE A 185 3.55 -5.86 -5.61
CA ILE A 185 3.52 -6.66 -4.39
C ILE A 185 4.19 -5.87 -3.29
N TRP A 186 3.52 -5.77 -2.14
CA TRP A 186 4.11 -5.28 -0.91
C TRP A 186 4.34 -6.44 0.05
N GLU A 187 5.49 -6.45 0.71
CA GLU A 187 5.80 -7.42 1.76
C GLU A 187 6.20 -6.72 3.04
N MET A 188 5.43 -7.02 4.09
CA MET A 188 5.74 -6.68 5.48
C MET A 188 6.66 -7.78 6.01
N THR A 189 7.97 -7.56 5.92
CA THR A 189 9.01 -8.55 6.27
C THR A 189 9.55 -8.30 7.67
N ASP A 190 10.51 -9.12 8.12
CA ASP A 190 11.21 -8.89 9.39
C ASP A 190 12.07 -7.63 9.41
N ALA A 191 12.43 -7.09 8.22
CA ALA A 191 13.11 -5.82 8.11
C ALA A 191 12.17 -4.61 8.26
N THR A 192 10.85 -4.84 8.15
CA THR A 192 9.86 -3.78 8.26
C THR A 192 9.75 -3.31 9.72
N GLY A 193 9.79 -2.00 9.92
CA GLY A 193 9.63 -1.35 11.22
C GLY A 193 8.30 -0.61 11.33
N GLY A 194 7.66 -0.63 12.49
CA GLY A 194 6.41 0.09 12.77
C GLY A 194 6.60 1.25 13.73
N TYR A 195 5.97 2.39 13.45
CA TYR A 195 5.91 3.55 14.34
C TYR A 195 4.49 4.11 14.40
N TYR A 196 3.93 4.21 15.60
CA TYR A 196 2.58 4.71 15.83
C TYR A 196 2.62 6.00 16.63
N TYR A 197 1.90 7.02 16.16
CA TYR A 197 1.83 8.33 16.81
C TYR A 197 0.53 9.05 16.47
N THR A 198 0.16 10.00 17.32
CA THR A 198 -0.85 11.01 17.01
C THR A 198 -0.15 12.34 16.72
N GLN A 199 -0.90 13.36 16.29
CA GLN A 199 -0.36 14.70 16.10
C GLN A 199 -1.10 15.72 16.98
N ASN A 200 -0.37 16.67 17.56
CA ASN A 200 -0.98 17.79 18.27
C ASN A 200 -1.52 18.85 17.29
N ALA A 201 -2.13 19.92 17.82
CA ALA A 201 -2.68 20.99 16.99
C ALA A 201 -1.58 21.76 16.22
N GLN A 202 -0.32 21.60 16.61
CA GLN A 202 0.88 22.16 15.98
C GLN A 202 1.56 21.17 15.02
N LEU A 203 0.92 20.02 14.74
CA LEU A 203 1.42 18.93 13.90
C LEU A 203 2.64 18.17 14.44
N GLU A 204 3.02 18.42 15.69
CA GLU A 204 4.10 17.70 16.35
C GLU A 204 3.65 16.28 16.71
N GLN A 205 4.59 15.33 16.61
CA GLN A 205 4.33 13.93 16.92
C GLN A 205 4.16 13.73 18.42
N GLU A 206 3.04 13.15 18.82
CA GLU A 206 2.79 12.68 20.17
C GLU A 206 2.83 11.16 20.18
N LEU A 207 3.67 10.58 21.04
CA LEU A 207 3.85 9.14 21.10
C LEU A 207 2.53 8.45 21.45
N TRP A 208 2.14 7.48 20.62
CA TRP A 208 1.01 6.61 20.93
C TRP A 208 1.43 5.58 21.98
N SER A 209 0.79 5.61 23.15
CA SER A 209 1.05 4.69 24.28
C SER A 209 0.10 3.49 24.34
N GLY A 210 -0.74 3.29 23.32
CA GLY A 210 -1.65 2.16 23.26
C GLY A 210 -0.94 0.85 22.87
N TRP A 211 -1.13 0.41 21.64
CA TRP A 211 -0.54 -0.83 21.14
C TRP A 211 0.93 -0.70 20.74
N SER A 212 1.68 -1.77 20.98
CA SER A 212 3.09 -1.87 20.56
C SER A 212 3.21 -1.88 19.04
N ALA A 213 3.98 -0.94 18.50
CA ALA A 213 4.32 -0.88 17.08
C ALA A 213 5.29 -1.99 16.62
N TYR A 214 5.77 -2.82 17.55
CA TYR A 214 6.68 -3.93 17.26
C TYR A 214 5.96 -5.23 16.87
N ASN A 215 4.65 -5.33 17.08
CA ASN A 215 3.89 -6.58 16.96
C ASN A 215 2.88 -6.58 15.80
N PHE A 216 3.25 -6.01 14.65
CA PHE A 216 2.38 -6.01 13.46
C PHE A 216 2.58 -7.27 12.60
N SER A 217 1.54 -7.65 11.87
CA SER A 217 1.50 -8.85 11.03
C SER A 217 2.50 -8.77 9.89
N ARG A 218 3.28 -9.85 9.73
CA ARG A 218 4.01 -10.12 8.50
C ARG A 218 3.03 -10.65 7.47
N CYS A 219 3.05 -10.07 6.27
CA CYS A 219 2.11 -10.41 5.22
C CYS A 219 2.62 -9.98 3.85
N ARG A 220 2.11 -10.65 2.82
CA ARG A 220 2.28 -10.29 1.42
C ARG A 220 0.97 -9.80 0.84
N ILE A 221 0.98 -8.62 0.22
CA ILE A 221 -0.18 -7.95 -0.33
C ILE A 221 0.04 -7.83 -1.84
N VAL A 222 -0.89 -8.35 -2.62
CA VAL A 222 -0.85 -8.33 -4.09
C VAL A 222 -1.84 -7.30 -4.58
N PHE A 223 -1.36 -6.45 -5.48
CA PHE A 223 -2.11 -5.38 -6.08
C PHE A 223 -2.19 -5.52 -7.59
N GLU A 224 -3.34 -5.17 -8.16
CA GLU A 224 -3.52 -4.96 -9.59
C GLU A 224 -3.76 -3.49 -9.90
N ARG A 225 -3.13 -2.98 -10.95
CA ARG A 225 -3.33 -1.61 -11.40
C ARG A 225 -4.75 -1.43 -11.94
N ARG A 226 -5.37 -0.29 -11.61
CA ARG A 226 -6.67 0.14 -12.14
C ARG A 226 -6.56 1.49 -12.83
N ILE A 227 -7.43 1.70 -13.81
CA ILE A 227 -7.58 2.95 -14.56
C ILE A 227 -8.82 3.67 -14.04
N GLY A 228 -8.71 4.99 -13.88
CA GLY A 228 -9.79 5.84 -13.35
C GLY A 228 -9.42 6.42 -11.98
N THR A 229 -10.36 7.13 -11.38
CA THR A 229 -10.19 7.70 -10.03
C THR A 229 -10.74 6.76 -8.97
N LEU A 230 -10.33 6.98 -7.72
CA LEU A 230 -10.80 6.23 -6.58
C LEU A 230 -12.33 6.39 -6.42
N GLU A 231 -12.85 7.60 -6.61
CA GLU A 231 -14.27 7.94 -6.54
C GLU A 231 -15.07 7.19 -7.60
N GLN A 232 -14.59 7.18 -8.86
CA GLN A 232 -15.24 6.44 -9.94
C GLN A 232 -15.36 4.96 -9.61
N LYS A 233 -14.31 4.35 -9.04
CA LYS A 233 -14.34 2.94 -8.64
C LYS A 233 -15.25 2.65 -7.47
N ILE A 234 -15.43 3.61 -6.57
CA ILE A 234 -16.40 3.50 -5.46
C ILE A 234 -17.83 3.65 -6.00
N GLU A 235 -18.09 4.58 -6.91
CA GLU A 235 -19.40 4.79 -7.53
C GLU A 235 -19.82 3.57 -8.38
N GLU A 236 -18.92 3.04 -9.21
CA GLU A 236 -19.12 1.80 -9.98
C GLU A 236 -19.53 0.64 -9.06
N PHE A 237 -18.90 0.53 -7.88
CA PHE A 237 -19.23 -0.49 -6.90
C PHE A 237 -20.55 -0.22 -6.17
N SER A 238 -20.84 1.05 -5.87
CA SER A 238 -22.00 1.42 -5.07
C SER A 238 -23.31 1.24 -5.84
N GLY A 239 -23.29 1.37 -7.18
CA GLY A 239 -24.45 1.22 -8.05
C GLY A 239 -25.62 2.18 -7.70
N PRO A 240 -26.65 2.27 -8.54
CA PRO A 240 -27.93 2.87 -8.14
C PRO A 240 -28.65 2.05 -7.06
#